data_AF-A0A2W5X2A7-F1
#
_entry.id   AF-A0A2W5X2A7-F1
#
_cell.length_a   1.000
_cell.length_b   1.000
_cell.length_c   1.000
_cell.angle_alpha   90.00
_cell.angle_beta   90.00
_cell.angle_gamma   90.00
#
_symmetry.space_group_name_H-M   'P 1'
#
loop_
_entity.id
_entity.type
_entity.pdbx_description
1 polymer ?
#
loop_
_entity_poly.entity_id
_entity_poly.type
_entity_poly.pdbx_seq_one_letter_code
_entity_poly.pdbx_strand_id
1 'polypeptide(L)'
;MTFAASMRIGSLEVLTAMAVFASMGLRMRTPPRLPSGPVRVQLEVQHQSRSRELAGVLPFVIGRSADTDLLILDPEVSRRHAILEAENGAVFLTDLQSRNGTYLNGRRIRESIEVRPGDHVDVGTARILFQGSGPWT
;
A
#
# COMPACT_ATOMS: atom_id res chain seq x y z
N MET A 1 21.72 -45.94 20.84
CA MET A 1 20.57 -45.27 21.49
C MET A 1 20.37 -43.94 20.78
N THR A 2 19.42 -43.87 19.86
CA THR A 2 19.09 -42.64 19.11
C THR A 2 17.65 -42.31 19.47
N PHE A 3 17.43 -41.21 20.20
CA PHE A 3 16.09 -40.72 20.49
C PHE A 3 15.62 -39.86 19.32
N ALA A 4 14.51 -40.28 18.74
CA ALA A 4 13.66 -39.48 17.87
C ALA A 4 12.57 -38.79 18.71
N ALA A 5 12.26 -37.54 18.37
CA ALA A 5 11.00 -36.84 18.68
C ALA A 5 10.91 -35.67 17.66
N SER A 6 10.16 -35.76 16.57
CA SER A 6 8.70 -35.67 16.43
C SER A 6 8.10 -34.39 16.99
N MET A 7 7.74 -33.44 16.11
CA MET A 7 6.47 -32.70 16.21
C MET A 7 6.05 -32.14 14.84
N ARG A 8 4.74 -32.23 14.56
CA ARG A 8 4.05 -32.13 13.26
C ARG A 8 3.45 -30.73 12.95
N ILE A 9 3.55 -30.35 11.68
CA ILE A 9 2.53 -29.82 10.72
C ILE A 9 1.75 -28.52 11.02
N GLY A 10 1.76 -27.63 10.01
CA GLY A 10 0.71 -26.67 9.62
C GLY A 10 1.34 -25.45 8.93
N SER A 11 1.05 -25.03 7.69
CA SER A 11 -0.15 -25.20 6.86
C SER A 11 0.20 -24.98 5.37
N LEU A 12 -0.31 -25.88 4.52
CA LEU A 12 -0.31 -25.80 3.07
C LEU A 12 -1.31 -24.71 2.62
N GLU A 13 -0.92 -23.45 2.52
CA GLU A 13 -1.76 -22.43 1.83
C GLU A 13 -1.08 -21.79 0.62
N VAL A 14 0.24 -21.91 0.48
CA VAL A 14 0.97 -21.23 -0.59
C VAL A 14 1.08 -22.06 -1.89
N LEU A 15 0.94 -23.39 -1.81
CA LEU A 15 1.23 -24.30 -2.92
C LEU A 15 0.06 -24.54 -3.90
N THR A 16 -1.18 -24.22 -3.54
CA THR A 16 -2.35 -24.57 -4.38
C THR A 16 -2.60 -23.59 -5.52
N ALA A 17 -2.16 -22.32 -5.42
CA ALA A 17 -2.45 -21.30 -6.43
C ALA A 17 -1.63 -21.44 -7.73
N MET A 18 -0.52 -22.19 -7.73
CA MET A 18 0.36 -22.31 -8.91
C MET A 18 -0.11 -23.37 -9.91
N ALA A 19 -0.99 -24.30 -9.53
CA ALA A 19 -1.32 -25.47 -10.35
C ALA A 19 -2.58 -25.31 -11.22
N VAL A 20 -3.39 -24.28 -11.04
CA VAL A 20 -4.71 -24.19 -11.73
C VAL A 20 -4.64 -23.55 -13.12
N PHE A 21 -3.57 -22.83 -13.47
CA PHE A 21 -3.50 -22.04 -14.71
C PHE A 21 -2.76 -22.68 -15.89
N ALA A 22 -2.17 -23.88 -15.74
CA ALA A 22 -1.33 -24.49 -16.77
C ALA A 22 -2.09 -25.13 -17.95
N SER A 23 -3.43 -25.10 -17.97
CA SER A 23 -4.25 -25.78 -19.00
C SER A 23 -4.97 -24.85 -20.00
N MET A 24 -4.93 -23.53 -19.81
CA MET A 24 -5.48 -22.57 -20.77
C MET A 24 -4.31 -21.95 -21.54
N GLY A 25 -4.23 -22.18 -22.86
CA GLY A 25 -3.13 -21.76 -23.76
C GLY A 25 -2.94 -20.24 -23.94
N LEU A 26 -3.08 -19.44 -22.88
CA LEU A 26 -2.62 -18.06 -22.86
C LEU A 26 -1.09 -18.08 -22.75
N ARG A 27 -0.42 -17.45 -23.73
CA ARG A 27 1.00 -17.11 -23.64
C ARG A 27 1.23 -16.42 -22.30
N MET A 28 1.89 -17.11 -21.37
CA MET A 28 2.24 -16.54 -20.07
C MET A 28 3.08 -15.28 -20.34
N ARG A 29 2.45 -14.11 -20.25
CA ARG A 29 3.19 -12.87 -20.01
C ARG A 29 3.92 -13.15 -18.70
N THR A 30 5.24 -13.13 -18.73
CA THR A 30 6.06 -13.28 -17.52
C THR A 30 5.40 -12.46 -16.42
N PRO A 31 5.04 -13.06 -15.26
CA PRO A 31 4.43 -12.28 -14.19
C PRO A 31 5.34 -11.08 -13.91
N PRO A 32 4.79 -9.86 -13.78
CA PRO A 32 5.62 -8.70 -13.47
C PRO A 32 6.46 -9.07 -12.27
N ARG A 33 7.79 -8.94 -12.39
CA ARG A 33 8.68 -9.21 -11.27
C ARG A 33 8.27 -8.27 -10.15
N LEU A 34 7.56 -8.79 -9.16
CA LEU A 34 7.27 -8.03 -7.96
C LEU A 34 8.62 -7.61 -7.38
N PRO A 35 8.77 -6.35 -6.95
CA PRO A 35 9.98 -5.94 -6.24
C PRO A 35 10.21 -6.89 -5.07
N SER A 36 11.37 -7.54 -5.03
CA SER A 36 11.72 -8.55 -4.01
C SER A 36 12.15 -7.94 -2.68
N GLY A 37 12.13 -6.60 -2.58
CA GLY A 37 12.47 -5.82 -1.40
C GLY A 37 11.37 -4.83 -1.05
N PRO A 38 11.41 -4.22 0.14
CA PRO A 38 10.40 -3.26 0.57
C PRO A 38 10.34 -2.09 -0.41
N VAL A 39 9.15 -1.88 -1.00
CA VAL A 39 8.89 -0.73 -1.85
C VAL A 39 8.86 0.50 -0.96
N ARG A 40 9.68 1.51 -1.26
CA ARG A 40 9.55 2.80 -0.59
C ARG A 40 8.72 3.77 -1.39
N VAL A 41 7.94 4.57 -0.68
CA VAL A 41 7.14 5.65 -1.23
C VAL A 41 7.72 6.97 -0.79
N GLN A 42 7.75 7.92 -1.71
CA GLN A 42 8.14 9.30 -1.44
C GLN A 42 6.91 10.19 -1.60
N LEU A 43 6.66 11.01 -0.58
CA LEU A 43 5.47 11.84 -0.48
C LEU A 43 5.88 13.26 -0.12
N GLU A 44 5.21 14.24 -0.71
CA GLU A 44 5.23 15.62 -0.22
C GLU A 44 3.88 15.96 0.39
N VAL A 45 3.86 16.27 1.69
CA VAL A 45 2.64 16.57 2.42
C VAL A 45 2.51 18.07 2.61
N GLN A 46 1.38 18.64 2.20
CA GLN A 46 1.03 20.04 2.43
C GLN A 46 -0.05 20.13 3.52
N HIS A 47 0.29 20.80 4.62
CA HIS A 47 -0.65 21.08 5.71
C HIS A 47 -0.41 22.48 6.27
N GLN A 48 -1.44 23.33 6.28
CA GLN A 48 -1.46 24.66 6.91
C GLN A 48 -0.16 25.47 6.68
N SER A 49 0.21 25.65 5.40
CA SER A 49 1.34 26.47 4.95
C SER A 49 2.76 25.88 5.08
N ARG A 50 2.91 24.59 5.41
CA ARG A 50 4.21 23.90 5.36
C ARG A 50 4.15 22.68 4.46
N SER A 51 5.19 22.49 3.65
CA SER A 51 5.45 21.24 2.96
C SER A 51 6.49 20.42 3.74
N ARG A 52 6.35 19.10 3.70
CA ARG A 52 7.32 18.16 4.24
C ARG A 52 7.47 16.98 3.31
N GLU A 53 8.71 16.67 2.99
CA GLU A 53 9.07 15.44 2.28
C GLU A 53 9.17 14.28 3.26
N LEU A 54 8.60 13.13 2.87
CA LEU A 54 8.57 11.91 3.66
C LEU A 54 8.91 10.72 2.78
N ALA A 55 9.66 9.78 3.36
CA ALA A 55 9.88 8.48 2.78
C ALA A 55 9.32 7.40 3.71
N GLY A 56 8.61 6.44 3.16
CA GLY A 56 8.01 5.32 3.90
C GLY A 56 8.14 4.00 3.17
N VAL A 57 7.79 2.89 3.82
CA VAL A 57 7.76 1.54 3.23
C VAL A 57 6.30 1.11 3.04
N LEU A 58 5.99 0.36 1.98
CA LEU A 58 4.67 -0.22 1.78
C LEU A 58 4.48 -1.53 2.58
N PRO A 59 3.30 -1.78 3.15
CA PRO A 59 2.12 -0.91 3.10
C PRO A 59 2.30 0.34 3.98
N PHE A 60 1.79 1.49 3.52
CA PHE A 60 1.97 2.79 4.17
C PHE A 60 0.61 3.37 4.57
N VAL A 61 0.38 3.47 5.88
CA VAL A 61 -0.89 3.91 6.45
C VAL A 61 -0.86 5.41 6.72
N ILE A 62 -1.90 6.09 6.26
CA ILE A 62 -2.14 7.51 6.48
C ILE A 62 -3.27 7.66 7.50
N GLY A 63 -3.09 8.47 8.53
CA GLY A 63 -4.15 8.74 9.49
C GLY A 63 -3.78 9.69 10.61
N ARG A 64 -4.72 9.87 11.54
CA ARG A 64 -4.58 10.77 12.70
C ARG A 64 -4.00 10.11 13.93
N SER A 65 -3.90 8.78 13.93
CA SER A 65 -3.43 8.01 15.08
C SER A 65 -1.92 7.85 15.05
N ALA A 66 -1.28 7.82 16.22
CA ALA A 66 0.18 7.79 16.31
C ALA A 66 0.82 6.49 15.81
N ASP A 67 0.03 5.45 15.58
CA ASP A 67 0.41 4.14 15.02
C ASP A 67 0.41 4.10 13.48
N THR A 68 0.10 5.22 12.80
CA THR A 68 0.18 5.31 11.34
C THR A 68 1.52 5.83 10.85
N ASP A 69 1.95 5.41 9.66
CA ASP A 69 3.21 5.84 9.05
C ASP A 69 3.24 7.34 8.71
N LEU A 70 2.09 7.90 8.31
CA LEU A 70 1.88 9.33 8.16
C LEU A 70 0.81 9.82 9.15
N LEU A 71 1.30 10.35 10.27
CA LEU A 71 0.50 11.05 11.27
C LEU A 71 0.10 12.45 10.78
N ILE A 72 -1.19 12.68 10.60
CA ILE A 72 -1.79 13.97 10.27
C ILE A 72 -2.70 14.40 11.43
N LEU A 73 -2.29 15.44 12.15
CA LEU A 73 -3.03 15.99 13.30
C LEU A 73 -4.19 16.90 12.87
N ASP A 74 -5.11 16.33 12.11
CA ASP A 74 -6.30 17.00 11.59
C ASP A 74 -7.56 16.26 12.07
N PRO A 75 -8.49 16.90 12.81
CA PRO A 75 -9.75 16.30 13.25
C PRO A 75 -10.63 15.70 12.15
N GLU A 76 -10.45 16.11 10.90
CA GLU A 76 -11.15 15.57 9.72
C GLU A 76 -10.58 14.24 9.24
N VAL A 77 -9.36 13.90 9.68
CA VAL A 77 -8.68 12.66 9.32
C VAL A 77 -9.05 11.54 10.31
N SER A 78 -9.54 10.41 9.80
CA SER A 78 -9.76 9.19 10.57
C SER A 78 -8.46 8.65 11.20
N ARG A 79 -8.58 7.88 12.29
CA ARG A 79 -7.42 7.28 13.00
C ARG A 79 -6.51 6.49 12.05
N ARG A 80 -7.11 5.61 11.26
CA ARG A 80 -6.53 4.99 10.06
C ARG A 80 -7.45 5.40 8.91
N HIS A 81 -6.96 6.20 7.98
CA HIS A 81 -7.79 6.88 7.00
C HIS A 81 -7.69 6.22 5.63
N ALA A 82 -6.47 6.06 5.16
CA ALA A 82 -6.16 5.43 3.89
C ALA A 82 -4.89 4.60 4.01
N ILE A 83 -4.70 3.69 3.08
CA ILE A 83 -3.49 2.88 2.97
C ILE A 83 -3.00 2.89 1.52
N LEU A 84 -1.69 3.00 1.36
CA LEU A 84 -1.01 2.70 0.11
C LEU A 84 -0.47 1.27 0.21
N GLU A 85 -0.67 0.47 -0.82
CA GLU A 85 -0.21 -0.92 -0.88
C GLU A 85 0.43 -1.21 -2.24
N ALA A 86 1.42 -2.11 -2.26
CA ALA A 86 2.03 -2.55 -3.51
C ALA A 86 1.29 -3.78 -4.04
N GLU A 87 0.79 -3.71 -5.27
CA GLU A 87 0.17 -4.85 -5.95
C GLU A 87 0.63 -4.90 -7.40
N ASN A 88 1.11 -6.06 -7.86
CA ASN A 88 1.52 -6.29 -9.25
C ASN A 88 2.54 -5.27 -9.81
N GLY A 89 3.39 -4.70 -8.96
CA GLY A 89 4.39 -3.69 -9.33
C GLY A 89 3.84 -2.27 -9.45
N ALA A 90 2.59 -2.04 -9.08
CA ALA A 90 1.96 -0.73 -8.97
C ALA A 90 1.60 -0.43 -7.51
N VAL A 91 1.34 0.84 -7.21
CA VAL A 91 0.89 1.29 -5.90
C VAL A 91 -0.60 1.60 -5.98
N PHE A 92 -1.36 1.07 -5.03
CA PHE A 92 -2.79 1.27 -4.93
C PHE A 92 -3.13 2.02 -3.65
N LEU A 93 -4.12 2.91 -3.73
CA LEU A 93 -4.70 3.64 -2.63
C LEU A 93 -6.08 3.10 -2.29
N THR A 94 -6.27 2.74 -1.02
CA THR A 94 -7.54 2.26 -0.50
C THR A 94 -8.00 3.15 0.66
N ASP A 95 -9.24 3.61 0.61
CA ASP A 95 -9.91 4.26 1.74
C ASP A 95 -10.30 3.22 2.80
N LEU A 96 -9.88 3.42 4.05
CA LEU A 96 -10.16 2.52 5.16
C LEU A 96 -11.48 2.86 5.86
N GLN A 97 -12.54 3.05 5.07
CA GLN A 97 -13.86 3.49 5.55
C GLN A 97 -13.78 4.77 6.37
N SER A 98 -13.05 5.75 5.84
CA SER A 98 -12.84 7.01 6.53
C SER A 98 -14.15 7.82 6.62
N ARG A 99 -14.26 8.69 7.63
CA ARG A 99 -15.49 9.48 7.84
C ARG A 99 -15.74 10.47 6.70
N ASN A 100 -14.69 11.13 6.21
CA ASN A 100 -14.79 12.21 5.23
C ASN A 100 -14.45 11.73 3.79
N GLY A 101 -13.97 10.50 3.65
CA GLY A 101 -13.52 9.93 2.39
C GLY A 101 -12.11 10.35 1.99
N THR A 102 -11.51 9.54 1.12
CA THR A 102 -10.25 9.82 0.44
C THR A 102 -10.51 10.29 -0.99
N TYR A 103 -9.72 11.24 -1.47
CA TYR A 103 -9.84 11.78 -2.83
C TYR A 103 -8.52 11.63 -3.57
N LEU A 104 -8.58 11.23 -4.84
CA LEU A 104 -7.44 11.19 -5.76
C LEU A 104 -7.69 12.24 -6.85
N ASN A 105 -6.79 13.22 -6.97
CA ASN A 105 -6.89 14.33 -7.92
C ASN A 105 -8.26 15.04 -7.86
N GLY A 106 -8.75 15.30 -6.65
CA GLY A 106 -10.05 15.94 -6.39
C GLY A 106 -11.28 15.05 -6.59
N ARG A 107 -11.12 13.78 -6.96
CA ARG A 107 -12.24 12.83 -7.13
C ARG A 107 -12.27 11.83 -5.99
N ARG A 108 -13.43 11.69 -5.34
CA ARG A 108 -13.62 10.73 -4.25
C ARG A 108 -13.46 9.30 -4.77
N ILE A 109 -12.59 8.52 -4.14
CA ILE A 109 -12.42 7.11 -4.48
C ILE A 109 -13.52 6.28 -3.79
N ARG A 110 -13.89 5.16 -4.39
CA ARG A 110 -14.87 4.21 -3.83
C ARG A 110 -14.33 2.79 -3.66
N GLU A 111 -13.29 2.48 -4.41
CA GLU A 111 -12.58 1.22 -4.44
C GLU A 111 -11.08 1.51 -4.47
N SER A 112 -10.27 0.46 -4.31
CA SER A 112 -8.83 0.55 -4.47
C SER A 112 -8.48 1.06 -5.87
N ILE A 113 -7.62 2.07 -5.96
CA ILE A 113 -7.24 2.71 -7.23
C ILE A 113 -5.72 2.87 -7.34
N GLU A 114 -5.19 2.63 -8.53
CA GLU A 114 -3.77 2.85 -8.82
C GLU A 114 -3.41 4.34 -8.63
N VAL A 115 -2.31 4.60 -7.93
CA VAL A 115 -1.72 5.94 -7.75
C VAL A 115 -0.40 6.02 -8.48
N ARG A 116 -0.20 7.11 -9.22
CA ARG A 116 0.98 7.33 -10.06
C ARG A 116 1.76 8.55 -9.62
N PRO A 117 3.08 8.60 -9.87
CA PRO A 117 3.89 9.79 -9.62
C PRO A 117 3.23 11.05 -10.20
N GLY A 118 3.08 12.09 -9.38
CA GLY A 118 2.38 13.32 -9.73
C GLY A 118 0.94 13.41 -9.23
N ASP A 119 0.35 12.30 -8.78
CA ASP A 119 -1.02 12.31 -8.26
C ASP A 119 -1.12 12.94 -6.88
N HIS A 120 -2.25 13.60 -6.62
CA HIS A 120 -2.56 14.20 -5.35
C HIS A 120 -3.60 13.37 -4.60
N VAL A 121 -3.28 12.98 -3.38
CA VAL A 121 -4.18 12.33 -2.43
C VAL A 121 -4.61 13.35 -1.38
N ASP A 122 -5.91 13.61 -1.29
CA ASP A 122 -6.48 14.52 -0.30
C ASP A 122 -7.19 13.72 0.80
N VAL A 123 -6.86 14.02 2.06
CA VAL A 123 -7.49 13.47 3.27
C VAL A 123 -7.68 14.58 4.30
N GLY A 124 -8.93 14.82 4.71
CA GLY A 124 -9.26 16.01 5.51
C GLY A 124 -8.79 17.30 4.81
N THR A 125 -8.04 18.14 5.52
CA THR A 125 -7.43 19.37 4.99
C THR A 125 -6.03 19.17 4.41
N ALA A 126 -5.47 17.96 4.49
CA ALA A 126 -4.13 17.66 3.98
C ALA A 126 -4.17 17.22 2.52
N ARG A 127 -3.21 17.74 1.75
CA ARG A 127 -2.93 17.33 0.36
C ARG A 127 -1.56 16.67 0.29
N ILE A 128 -1.50 15.49 -0.31
CA ILE A 128 -0.30 14.65 -0.37
C ILE A 128 0.04 14.42 -1.84
N LEU A 129 1.18 14.91 -2.31
CA LEU A 129 1.71 14.61 -3.64
C LEU A 129 2.49 13.29 -3.58
N PHE A 130 2.08 12.32 -4.38
CA PHE A 130 2.81 11.07 -4.54
C PHE A 130 3.95 11.26 -5.55
N GLN A 131 5.21 11.15 -5.11
CA GLN A 131 6.38 11.37 -5.97
C GLN A 131 6.88 10.08 -6.63
N GLY A 132 6.47 8.92 -6.11
CA GLY A 132 6.72 7.63 -6.72
C GLY A 132 7.11 6.56 -5.72
N SER A 133 7.38 5.38 -6.27
CA SER A 133 7.80 4.22 -5.51
C SER A 133 9.03 3.56 -6.13
N GLY A 134 10.01 3.19 -5.31
CA GLY A 134 11.25 2.58 -5.77
C GLY A 134 11.70 1.40 -4.89
N PRO A 135 12.35 0.36 -5.46
CA PRO A 135 13.06 -0.65 -4.68
C PRO A 135 14.37 -0.07 -4.11
N TRP A 136 14.84 -0.61 -2.98
CA TRP A 136 16.21 -0.36 -2.50
C TRP A 136 17.17 -1.29 -3.25
N THR A 137 18.21 -0.72 -3.85
CA THR A 137 19.45 -1.44 -4.17
C THR A 137 20.40 -1.35 -3.00
#